data_AF-A0A087T4A8-F1
#
_entry.id   AF-A0A087T4A8-F1
#
_cell.length_a   1.000
_cell.length_b   1.000
_cell.length_c   1.000
_cell.angle_alpha   90.00
_cell.angle_beta   90.00
_cell.angle_gamma   90.00
#
_symmetry.space_group_name_H-M   'P 1'
#
loop_
_entity.id
_entity.type
_entity.pdbx_description
1 polymer ?
#
loop_
_entity_poly.entity_id
_entity_poly.type
_entity_poly.pdbx_seq_one_letter_code
_entity_poly.pdbx_strand_id
1 'polypeptide(L)'
;MTAIFGSFAHGGNDVSNAIAPLVSLWLIYSKNVDGNTPAWLLIYGGIGISAGLWAMGRKVIQTMGQDLTKITPTSGFTIEIGSATTVLMA
;
A
#
# COMPACT_ATOMS: atom_id res chain seq x y z
N MET A 1 -1.23 -13.89 -10.13
CA MET A 1 0.12 -13.31 -10.39
C MET A 1 0.01 -11.80 -10.59
N THR A 2 -0.95 -11.33 -11.38
CA THR A 2 -1.37 -9.92 -11.49
C THR A 2 -1.69 -9.28 -10.13
N ALA A 3 -2.37 -9.98 -9.23
CA ALA A 3 -2.64 -9.53 -7.85
C ALA A 3 -1.41 -9.21 -7.03
N ILE A 4 -0.37 -10.04 -7.16
CA ILE A 4 0.87 -9.88 -6.39
C ILE A 4 1.57 -8.60 -6.86
N PHE A 5 1.61 -8.39 -8.17
CA PHE A 5 2.22 -7.20 -8.77
C PHE A 5 1.49 -5.91 -8.39
N GLY A 6 0.15 -5.91 -8.48
CA GLY A 6 -0.68 -4.79 -8.02
C GLY A 6 -0.49 -4.51 -6.53
N SER A 7 -0.46 -5.55 -5.68
CA SER A 7 -0.24 -5.41 -4.24
C SER A 7 1.16 -4.90 -3.88
N PHE A 8 2.19 -5.24 -4.67
CA PHE A 8 3.55 -4.78 -4.45
C PHE A 8 3.70 -3.30 -4.82
N ALA A 9 3.24 -2.91 -6.02
CA ALA A 9 3.29 -1.53 -6.48
C ALA A 9 2.44 -0.62 -5.57
N HIS A 10 1.22 -1.04 -5.25
CA HIS A 10 0.31 -0.27 -4.38
C HIS A 10 0.82 -0.20 -2.94
N GLY A 11 1.30 -1.32 -2.40
CA GLY A 11 1.87 -1.36 -1.04
C GLY A 11 3.08 -0.44 -0.88
N GLY A 12 3.95 -0.32 -1.88
CA GLY A 12 5.09 0.59 -1.85
C GLY A 12 4.69 2.07 -1.78
N ASN A 13 3.68 2.47 -2.56
CA ASN A 13 3.15 3.83 -2.55
C ASN A 13 2.42 4.14 -1.23
N ASP A 14 1.64 3.20 -0.71
CA ASP A 14 0.92 3.36 0.56
C ASP A 14 1.86 3.45 1.77
N VAL A 15 2.93 2.64 1.80
CA VAL A 15 3.98 2.76 2.82
C VAL A 15 4.60 4.15 2.76
N SER A 16 4.96 4.64 1.57
CA SER A 16 5.59 5.96 1.40
C SER A 16 4.70 7.08 1.92
N ASN A 17 3.40 7.04 1.60
CA ASN A 17 2.42 8.01 2.08
C ASN A 17 2.20 7.93 3.60
N ALA A 18 2.13 6.72 4.16
CA ALA A 18 1.92 6.52 5.58
C ALA A 18 3.12 6.97 6.43
N ILE A 19 4.35 6.75 5.97
CA ILE A 19 5.54 7.07 6.76
C ILE A 19 6.11 8.46 6.52
N ALA A 20 5.75 9.14 5.43
CA ALA A 20 6.31 10.45 5.07
C ALA A 20 6.27 11.48 6.23
N PRO A 21 5.19 11.61 7.02
CA PRO A 21 5.17 12.52 8.17
C PRO A 21 6.16 12.11 9.28
N LEU A 22 6.28 10.81 9.54
CA LEU A 22 7.17 10.25 10.56
C LEU A 22 8.64 10.45 10.19
N VAL A 23 8.98 10.23 8.91
CA VAL A 23 10.32 10.49 8.37
C VAL A 23 10.65 11.97 8.43
N SER A 24 9.72 12.83 8.04
CA SER A 24 9.89 14.28 8.10
C SER A 24 10.20 14.74 9.53
N LEU A 25 9.47 14.23 10.52
CA LEU A 25 9.73 14.52 11.93
C LEU A 25 11.12 14.03 12.38
N TRP A 26 11.53 12.83 11.95
CA TRP A 26 12.82 12.24 12.28
C TRP A 26 14.00 13.00 11.67
N LEU A 27 13.88 13.48 10.43
CA LEU A 27 14.91 14.27 9.75
C LEU A 27 15.10 15.64 10.42
N ILE A 28 14.00 16.29 10.84
CA ILE A 28 14.03 17.54 11.60
C ILE A 28 14.71 17.32 12.96
N TYR A 29 14.32 16.27 13.69
CA TYR A 29 14.93 15.91 14.98
C TYR A 29 16.43 15.63 14.85
N SER A 30 16.84 14.93 13.81
CA SER A 30 18.22 14.53 13.56
C SER A 30 19.08 15.65 12.94
N LYS A 31 18.52 16.86 12.76
CA LYS A 31 19.14 18.02 12.06
C LYS A 31 19.73 17.66 10.68
N ASN A 32 19.20 16.62 10.04
CA ASN A 32 19.63 16.12 8.73
C ASN A 32 18.47 16.29 7.75
N VAL A 33 18.16 17.56 7.43
CA VAL A 33 16.96 17.91 6.66
C VAL A 33 17.02 17.40 5.21
N ASP A 34 18.24 17.21 4.69
CA ASP A 34 18.50 16.62 3.35
C ASP A 34 18.88 15.13 3.42
N GLY A 35 18.71 14.48 4.57
CA GLY A 35 19.10 13.09 4.79
C GLY A 35 18.14 12.09 4.10
N ASN A 36 18.69 10.95 3.66
CA ASN A 36 17.87 9.86 3.12
C ASN A 36 16.92 9.27 4.17
N THR A 37 15.75 8.84 3.71
CA THR A 37 14.79 8.09 4.53
C THR A 37 15.44 6.83 5.11
N PRO A 38 15.45 6.64 6.44
CA PRO A 38 16.04 5.45 7.03
C PRO A 38 15.25 4.19 6.65
N ALA A 39 15.94 3.15 6.19
CA ALA A 39 15.29 1.90 5.76
C ALA A 39 14.48 1.21 6.87
N TRP A 40 14.87 1.35 8.13
CA TRP A 40 14.15 0.76 9.27
C TRP A 40 12.75 1.37 9.46
N LEU A 41 12.59 2.66 9.15
CA LEU A 41 11.33 3.38 9.22
C LEU A 41 10.35 2.87 8.14
N LEU A 42 10.87 2.56 6.94
CA LEU A 42 10.09 1.92 5.86
C LEU A 42 9.65 0.51 6.24
N ILE A 43 10.55 -0.28 6.85
CA ILE A 43 10.22 -1.63 7.36
C ILE A 43 9.13 -1.55 8.43
N TYR A 44 9.21 -0.58 9.34
CA TYR A 44 8.18 -0.33 10.36
C TYR A 44 6.81 -0.05 9.71
N GLY A 45 6.76 0.83 8.70
CA GLY A 45 5.53 1.11 7.96
C GLY A 45 4.96 -0.14 7.25
N GLY A 46 5.82 -0.92 6.59
CA GLY A 46 5.42 -2.15 5.91
C GLY A 46 4.85 -3.21 6.84
N ILE A 47 5.45 -3.41 8.03
CA ILE A 47 4.92 -4.31 9.05
C ILE A 47 3.58 -3.78 9.59
N GLY A 48 3.47 -2.48 9.84
CA GLY A 48 2.23 -1.85 10.31
C GLY A 48 1.06 -2.05 9.35
N ILE A 49 1.27 -1.82 8.05
CA ILE A 49 0.25 -2.04 7.01
C ILE A 49 -0.10 -3.53 6.91
N SER A 50 0.90 -4.41 6.92
CA SER A 50 0.67 -5.87 6.85
C SER A 50 -0.15 -6.37 8.04
N ALA A 51 0.18 -5.92 9.26
CA ALA A 51 -0.55 -6.27 10.48
C ALA A 51 -1.99 -5.71 10.47
N GLY A 52 -2.18 -4.46 10.01
CA GLY A 52 -3.50 -3.85 9.87
C GLY A 52 -4.38 -4.57 8.85
N LEU A 53 -3.81 -4.96 7.72
CA LEU A 53 -4.49 -5.74 6.69
C LEU A 53 -4.87 -7.13 7.21
N TRP A 54 -4.01 -7.76 8.01
CA TRP A 54 -4.32 -9.06 8.60
C TRP A 54 -5.45 -8.98 9.64
N ALA A 55 -5.46 -7.93 10.48
CA ALA A 55 -6.46 -7.75 11.53
C ALA A 55 -7.83 -7.30 11.00
N MET A 56 -7.88 -6.34 10.07
CA MET A 56 -9.12 -5.71 9.61
C MET A 56 -9.40 -5.88 8.10
N GLY A 57 -8.39 -6.20 7.30
CA GLY A 57 -8.52 -6.28 5.84
C GLY A 57 -9.52 -7.34 5.37
N ARG A 58 -9.68 -8.46 6.10
CA ARG A 58 -10.69 -9.48 5.75
C ARG A 58 -12.10 -8.90 5.66
N LYS A 59 -12.49 -8.03 6.58
CA LYS A 59 -13.83 -7.43 6.60
C LYS A 59 -14.03 -6.53 5.39
N VAL A 60 -13.02 -5.71 5.06
CA VAL A 60 -13.04 -4.82 3.89
C VAL A 60 -13.14 -5.62 2.59
N ILE A 61 -12.32 -6.67 2.44
CA ILE A 61 -12.32 -7.53 1.25
C ILE A 61 -13.69 -8.21 1.07
N GLN A 62 -14.30 -8.68 2.16
CA GLN A 62 -15.64 -9.30 2.11
C GLN A 62 -16.72 -8.31 1.68
N THR A 63 -16.75 -7.09 2.24
CA THR A 63 -17.72 -6.06 1.86
C THR A 63 -17.54 -5.63 0.40
N MET A 64 -16.31 -5.47 -0.07
CA MET A 64 -16.03 -5.14 -1.47
C MET A 64 -16.52 -6.23 -2.43
N GLY A 65 -16.36 -7.51 -2.07
CA GLY A 65 -16.72 -8.64 -2.93
C GLY A 65 -18.19 -9.04 -2.92
N GLN A 66 -18.94 -8.73 -1.85
CA GLN A 66 -20.35 -9.13 -1.73
C GLN A 66 -21.35 -7.98 -1.76
N ASP A 67 -20.99 -6.81 -1.21
CA ASP A 67 -21.94 -5.70 -1.00
C ASP A 67 -21.79 -4.57 -2.02
N LEU A 68 -20.62 -4.40 -2.64
CA LEU A 68 -20.39 -3.30 -3.60
C LEU A 68 -20.67 -3.71 -5.06
N THR A 69 -20.03 -4.77 -5.56
CA THR A 69 -20.15 -5.19 -6.97
C THR A 69 -19.96 -6.69 -7.11
N LYS A 70 -20.80 -7.37 -7.91
CA LYS A 70 -20.57 -8.78 -8.29
C LYS A 70 -19.33 -8.86 -9.20
N ILE A 71 -18.19 -9.20 -8.61
CA ILE A 71 -16.94 -9.40 -9.35
C ILE A 71 -16.98 -10.81 -9.97
N THR A 72 -17.04 -10.88 -11.30
CA THR A 72 -16.79 -12.12 -12.05
C THR A 72 -15.30 -12.27 -12.34
N PRO A 73 -14.76 -13.50 -12.54
CA PRO A 73 -13.33 -13.71 -12.75
C PRO A 73 -12.72 -12.83 -13.87
N THR A 74 -13.49 -12.61 -14.95
CA THR A 74 -13.09 -11.79 -16.09
C THR A 74 -13.01 -10.31 -15.76
N SER A 75 -13.97 -9.78 -14.99
CA SER A 75 -13.94 -8.37 -14.56
C SER A 75 -12.86 -8.12 -13.52
N GLY A 76 -12.59 -9.08 -12.63
CA GLY A 76 -11.48 -9.03 -11.68
C GLY A 76 -10.12 -8.89 -12.37
N PHE A 77 -9.88 -9.64 -13.45
CA PHE A 77 -8.64 -9.54 -14.23
C PHE A 77 -8.45 -8.16 -14.88
N THR A 78 -9.52 -7.59 -15.46
CA THR A 78 -9.47 -6.25 -16.06
C THR A 78 -9.21 -5.16 -15.02
N ILE A 79 -9.87 -5.25 -13.85
CA ILE A 79 -9.65 -4.32 -12.72
C ILE A 79 -8.19 -4.35 -12.28
N GLU A 80 -7.61 -5.54 -12.20
CA GLU A 80 -6.26 -5.73 -11.71
C GLU A 80 -5.19 -5.20 -12.68
N ILE A 81 -5.35 -5.41 -13.99
CA ILE A 81 -4.48 -4.80 -15.01
C ILE A 81 -4.62 -3.28 -15.03
N GLY A 82 -5.85 -2.76 -14.96
CA GLY A 82 -6.09 -1.32 -14.93
C GLY A 82 -5.46 -0.65 -13.71
N SER A 83 -5.72 -1.20 -12.52
CA SER A 83 -5.15 -0.72 -11.26
C SER A 83 -3.63 -0.79 -11.26
N ALA A 84 -3.03 -1.92 -11.65
CA ALA A 84 -1.59 -2.05 -11.71
C ALA A 84 -0.95 -1.04 -12.67
N THR A 85 -1.54 -0.81 -13.84
CA THR A 85 -1.04 0.16 -14.83
C THR A 85 -1.08 1.59 -14.29
N THR A 86 -2.19 1.99 -13.67
CA THR A 86 -2.33 3.34 -13.08
C THR A 86 -1.34 3.58 -11.96
N VAL A 87 -1.17 2.61 -11.05
CA VAL A 87 -0.22 2.74 -9.92
C VAL A 87 1.22 2.79 -10.40
N LEU A 88 1.56 2.11 -11.50
CA LEU A 88 2.93 2.12 -12.02
C LEU A 88 3.29 3.40 -12.77
N MET A 89 2.30 4.07 -13.36
CA MET A 89 2.49 5.33 -14.06
C MET A 89 2.45 6.56 -13.13
N ALA A 90 1.84 6.42 -11.95
CA ALA A 90 1.75 7.45 -10.92
C ALA A 90 2.98 7.43 -10.01
#